data_AF-A0A1Z4EXR4-F1
#
_entry.id   AF-A0A1Z4EXR4-F1
#
_cell.length_a   1.000
_cell.length_b   1.000
_cell.length_c   1.000
_cell.angle_alpha   90.00
_cell.angle_beta   90.00
_cell.angle_gamma   90.00
#
_symmetry.space_group_name_H-M   'P 1'
#
loop_
_entity.id
_entity.type
_entity.pdbx_description
1 polymer ?
#
loop_
_entity_poly.entity_id
_entity_poly.type
_entity_poly.pdbx_seq_one_letter_code
_entity_poly.pdbx_strand_id
1 'polypeptide(L)'
;MDLFTHTWAALRAAVADLPDQAFTQPSGCAGWLVCHLIIDAQDVLITLATPSEEPPTRDALIYWEVLGAPPAGDDARDALIVRLAAAYREPGLLTFHLDDLGAAAGRAAVLAHRDQCIATKGQVLTVGD
;
A
#
# COMPACT_ATOMS: atom_id res chain seq x y z
N MET A 1 9.15 -13.38 3.92
CA MET A 1 8.94 -12.31 2.93
C MET A 1 8.47 -12.83 1.59
N ASP A 2 8.71 -14.09 1.26
CA ASP A 2 8.43 -14.68 -0.05
C ASP A 2 7.01 -14.45 -0.57
N LEU A 3 5.98 -14.61 0.28
CA LEU A 3 4.60 -14.34 -0.13
C LEU A 3 4.39 -12.87 -0.50
N PHE A 4 4.81 -11.94 0.36
CA PHE A 4 4.74 -10.50 0.09
C PHE A 4 5.47 -10.14 -1.20
N THR A 5 6.73 -10.56 -1.35
CA THR A 5 7.53 -10.22 -2.54
C THR A 5 6.90 -10.78 -3.81
N HIS A 6 6.36 -12.00 -3.78
CA HIS A 6 5.70 -12.62 -4.92
C HIS A 6 4.40 -11.90 -5.29
N THR A 7 3.51 -11.67 -4.32
CA THR A 7 2.22 -11.01 -4.57
C THR A 7 2.40 -9.55 -4.96
N TRP A 8 3.35 -8.85 -4.34
CA TRP A 8 3.67 -7.45 -4.66
C TRP A 8 4.23 -7.29 -6.06
N ALA A 9 5.14 -8.18 -6.48
CA ALA A 9 5.65 -8.19 -7.85
C ALA A 9 4.54 -8.48 -8.86
N ALA A 10 3.68 -9.46 -8.58
CA ALA A 10 2.54 -9.79 -9.45
C ALA A 10 1.53 -8.64 -9.56
N LEU A 11 1.23 -7.95 -8.46
CA LEU A 11 0.34 -6.78 -8.46
C LEU A 11 0.92 -5.64 -9.31
N ARG A 12 2.21 -5.34 -9.14
CA ARG A 12 2.88 -4.29 -9.93
C ARG A 12 2.92 -4.63 -11.42
N ALA A 13 3.20 -5.89 -11.77
CA ALA A 13 3.15 -6.35 -13.15
C ALA A 13 1.73 -6.20 -13.73
N ALA A 14 0.71 -6.62 -12.97
CA ALA A 14 -0.68 -6.47 -13.39
C ALA A 14 -1.06 -5.01 -13.66
N VAL A 15 -0.60 -4.07 -12.82
CA VAL A 15 -0.82 -2.62 -13.05
C VAL A 15 -0.06 -2.11 -14.27
N ALA A 16 1.19 -2.56 -14.48
CA ALA A 16 2.00 -2.16 -15.63
C ALA A 16 1.40 -2.63 -16.97
N ASP A 17 0.72 -3.78 -16.98
CA ASP A 17 0.08 -4.35 -18.17
C ASP A 17 -1.32 -3.76 -18.44
N LEU A 18 -1.86 -2.92 -17.55
CA LEU A 18 -3.17 -2.30 -17.77
C LEU A 18 -3.08 -1.22 -18.86
N PRO A 19 -3.97 -1.26 -19.86
CA PRO A 19 -4.06 -0.18 -20.83
C PRO A 19 -4.77 1.03 -20.21
N ASP A 20 -4.45 2.25 -20.65
CA ASP A 20 -4.97 3.50 -20.07
C ASP A 20 -6.51 3.54 -19.96
N GLN A 21 -7.24 2.97 -20.93
CA GLN A 21 -8.71 2.91 -20.89
C GLN A 21 -9.26 2.04 -19.75
N ALA A 22 -8.45 1.17 -19.15
CA ALA A 22 -8.86 0.36 -18.00
C ALA A 22 -9.03 1.20 -16.74
N PHE A 23 -8.29 2.30 -16.60
CA PHE A 23 -8.28 3.15 -15.41
C PHE A 23 -9.60 3.90 -15.18
N THR A 24 -10.36 4.13 -16.26
CA THR A 24 -11.63 4.85 -16.23
C THR A 24 -12.85 3.93 -16.24
N GLN A 25 -12.65 2.60 -16.29
CA GLN A 25 -13.77 1.67 -16.27
C GLN A 25 -14.53 1.72 -14.93
N PRO A 26 -15.86 1.54 -14.95
CA PRO A 26 -16.66 1.50 -13.74
C PRO A 26 -16.15 0.44 -12.77
N SER A 27 -15.76 0.87 -11.57
CA SER A 27 -15.38 0.01 -10.46
C SER A 27 -15.56 0.76 -9.15
N GLY A 28 -15.50 0.05 -8.01
CA GLY A 28 -15.48 0.69 -6.69
C GLY A 28 -14.27 1.61 -6.48
N CYS A 29 -13.23 1.48 -7.32
CA CYS A 29 -11.99 2.24 -7.21
C CYS A 29 -11.66 3.08 -8.46
N ALA A 30 -12.69 3.43 -9.26
CA ALA A 30 -12.52 4.05 -10.56
C ALA A 30 -11.69 5.34 -10.49
N GLY A 31 -10.60 5.39 -11.26
CA GLY A 31 -9.72 6.56 -11.35
C GLY A 31 -8.79 6.80 -10.15
N TRP A 32 -8.81 5.98 -9.09
CA TRP A 32 -7.96 6.22 -7.90
C TRP A 32 -7.20 5.01 -7.37
N LEU A 33 -7.50 3.79 -7.82
CA LEU A 33 -6.85 2.55 -7.34
C LEU A 33 -5.32 2.62 -7.35
N VAL A 34 -4.70 3.05 -8.45
CA VAL A 34 -3.23 3.09 -8.53
C VAL A 34 -2.65 4.16 -7.61
N CYS A 35 -3.36 5.27 -7.38
CA CYS A 35 -2.94 6.26 -6.40
C CYS A 35 -2.98 5.70 -4.97
N HIS A 36 -3.94 4.83 -4.66
CA HIS A 36 -3.99 4.13 -3.38
C HIS A 36 -2.78 3.20 -3.20
N LEU A 37 -2.41 2.44 -4.23
CA LEU A 37 -1.22 1.56 -4.18
C LEU A 37 0.10 2.32 -4.00
N ILE A 38 0.20 3.54 -4.54
CA ILE A 38 1.35 4.43 -4.28
C ILE A 38 1.44 4.76 -2.78
N ILE A 39 0.31 5.10 -2.16
CA ILE A 39 0.24 5.40 -0.72
C ILE A 39 0.57 4.15 0.09
N ASP A 40 0.07 2.98 -0.30
CA ASP A 40 0.40 1.72 0.37
C ASP A 40 1.91 1.42 0.32
N ALA A 41 2.56 1.67 -0.83
CA ALA A 41 4.01 1.52 -0.97
C ALA A 41 4.78 2.49 -0.04
N GLN A 42 4.29 3.72 0.12
CA GLN A 42 4.84 4.68 1.07
C GLN A 42 4.66 4.19 2.51
N ASP A 43 3.49 3.68 2.86
CA ASP A 43 3.20 3.14 4.20
C ASP A 43 4.11 1.95 4.52
N VAL A 44 4.40 1.07 3.56
CA VAL A 44 5.38 -0.01 3.72
C VAL A 44 6.77 0.56 4.01
N LEU A 45 7.23 1.52 3.21
CA LEU A 45 8.55 2.15 3.40
C LEU A 45 8.67 2.84 4.76
N ILE A 46 7.65 3.59 5.16
CA ILE A 46 7.59 4.27 6.47
C ILE A 46 7.61 3.24 7.59
N THR A 47 6.79 2.19 7.50
CA THR A 47 6.69 1.14 8.52
C THR A 47 8.02 0.41 8.68
N LEU A 48 8.67 0.00 7.59
CA LEU A 48 9.98 -0.65 7.63
C LEU A 48 11.10 0.27 8.14
N ALA A 49 10.96 1.58 7.96
CA ALA A 49 11.89 2.58 8.48
C ALA A 49 11.58 3.02 9.94
N THR A 50 10.61 2.38 10.60
CA THR A 50 10.19 2.72 11.97
C THR A 50 10.45 1.53 12.90
N PRO A 51 11.72 1.22 13.24
CA PRO A 51 12.04 0.15 14.17
C PRO A 51 11.49 0.42 15.57
N SER A 52 11.15 -0.66 16.28
CA SER A 52 10.71 -0.61 17.67
C SER A 52 11.54 -1.56 18.53
N GLU A 53 11.83 -1.15 19.77
CA GLU A 53 12.41 -2.02 20.81
C GLU A 53 11.34 -2.68 21.68
N GLU A 54 10.08 -2.26 21.53
CA GLU A 54 8.95 -2.85 22.26
C GLU A 54 8.57 -4.22 21.68
N PRO A 55 8.03 -5.14 22.50
CA PRO A 55 7.54 -6.42 22.00
C PRO A 55 6.32 -6.24 21.09
N PRO A 56 6.07 -7.17 20.12
CA PRO A 56 4.90 -7.11 19.26
C PRO A 56 3.59 -7.06 20.05
N THR A 57 2.71 -6.14 19.69
CA THR A 57 1.38 -5.97 20.29
C THR A 57 0.30 -6.66 19.46
N ARG A 58 0.57 -6.91 18.17
CA ARG A 58 -0.30 -7.57 17.21
C ARG A 58 0.54 -8.49 16.30
N ASP A 59 -0.15 -9.30 15.50
CA ASP A 59 0.42 -10.08 14.39
C ASP A 59 -0.41 -9.84 13.12
N ALA A 60 -0.05 -10.52 12.03
CA ALA A 60 -0.73 -10.40 10.73
C ALA A 60 -2.24 -10.69 10.79
N LEU A 61 -2.71 -11.51 11.74
CA LEU A 61 -4.11 -11.92 11.86
C LEU A 61 -4.92 -10.92 12.67
N ILE A 62 -4.37 -10.40 13.76
CA ILE A 62 -5.09 -9.53 14.69
C ILE A 62 -4.79 -8.03 14.50
N TYR A 63 -3.91 -7.68 13.55
CA TYR A 63 -3.67 -6.28 13.17
C TYR A 63 -4.92 -5.62 12.55
N TRP A 64 -5.70 -6.38 11.78
CA TRP A 64 -6.85 -5.86 11.05
C TRP A 64 -8.08 -5.70 11.94
N GLU A 65 -8.66 -4.50 11.94
CA GLU A 65 -9.95 -4.23 12.56
C GLU A 65 -11.07 -4.30 11.52
N VAL A 66 -11.97 -5.28 11.67
CA VAL A 66 -13.12 -5.42 10.78
C VAL A 66 -14.21 -4.44 11.21
N LEU A 67 -14.54 -3.49 10.34
CA LEU A 67 -15.62 -2.55 10.57
C LEU A 67 -16.99 -3.25 10.50
N GLY A 68 -17.93 -2.86 11.37
CA GLY A 68 -19.30 -3.41 11.38
C GLY A 68 -20.18 -2.94 10.22
N ALA A 69 -19.73 -1.95 9.45
CA ALA A 69 -20.37 -1.46 8.24
C ALA A 69 -19.30 -0.92 7.27
N PRO A 70 -19.56 -0.90 5.95
CA PRO A 70 -18.68 -0.24 5.00
C PRO A 70 -18.46 1.23 5.35
N PRO A 71 -17.26 1.79 5.11
CA PRO A 71 -17.01 3.21 5.30
C PRO A 71 -17.91 4.03 4.37
N ALA A 72 -18.48 5.11 4.91
CA ALA A 72 -19.39 5.98 4.16
C ALA A 72 -18.67 6.86 3.12
N GLY A 73 -17.36 7.04 3.25
CA GLY A 73 -16.56 7.90 2.37
C GLY A 73 -16.65 9.39 2.69
N ASP A 74 -17.24 9.74 3.84
CA ASP A 74 -17.46 11.13 4.25
C ASP A 74 -16.23 11.78 4.91
N ASP A 75 -15.17 11.00 5.17
CA ASP A 75 -13.95 11.54 5.76
C ASP A 75 -13.19 12.40 4.73
N ALA A 76 -12.67 13.55 5.18
CA ALA A 76 -11.94 14.46 4.32
C ALA A 76 -10.69 13.82 3.68
N ARG A 77 -10.09 12.84 4.35
CA ARG A 77 -8.95 12.05 3.85
C ARG A 77 -9.36 11.07 2.76
N ASP A 78 -10.56 10.51 2.82
CA ASP A 78 -11.07 9.63 1.77
C ASP A 78 -11.18 10.40 0.44
N ALA A 79 -11.69 11.63 0.50
CA ALA A 79 -11.77 12.52 -0.65
C ALA A 79 -10.39 12.98 -1.18
N LEU A 80 -9.36 13.00 -0.32
CA LEU A 80 -8.02 13.44 -0.71
C LEU A 80 -7.37 12.49 -1.72
N ILE A 81 -7.51 11.17 -1.56
CA ILE A 81 -6.91 10.18 -2.45
C ILE A 81 -7.48 10.34 -3.87
N VAL A 82 -8.80 10.50 -3.98
CA VAL A 82 -9.47 10.70 -5.27
C VAL A 82 -9.01 12.00 -5.94
N ARG A 83 -8.88 13.09 -5.18
CA ARG A 83 -8.38 14.39 -5.69
C ARG A 83 -6.92 14.30 -6.13
N LEU A 84 -6.07 13.62 -5.36
CA LEU A 84 -4.67 13.41 -5.69
C LEU A 84 -4.54 12.60 -6.98
N ALA A 85 -5.29 11.50 -7.10
CA ALA A 85 -5.31 10.68 -8.31
C ALA A 85 -5.73 11.49 -9.55
N ALA A 86 -6.79 12.30 -9.43
CA ALA A 86 -7.25 13.17 -10.51
C ALA A 86 -6.19 14.22 -10.93
N ALA A 87 -5.33 14.65 -9.99
CA ALA A 87 -4.28 15.63 -10.27
C ALA A 87 -3.15 15.10 -11.17
N TYR A 88 -2.98 13.77 -11.29
CA TYR A 88 -2.00 13.19 -12.23
C TYR A 88 -2.40 13.46 -13.68
N ARG A 89 -3.70 13.57 -13.98
CA ARG A 89 -4.31 13.78 -15.32
C ARG A 89 -4.05 12.68 -16.36
N GLU A 90 -2.86 12.08 -16.35
CA GLU A 90 -2.42 11.03 -17.28
C GLU A 90 -2.18 9.73 -16.49
N PRO A 91 -2.88 8.62 -16.82
CA PRO A 91 -2.71 7.35 -16.12
C PRO A 91 -1.26 6.83 -16.08
N GLY A 92 -0.49 7.06 -17.14
CA GLY A 92 0.92 6.68 -17.21
C GLY A 92 1.81 7.33 -16.13
N LEU A 93 1.43 8.50 -15.60
CA LEU A 93 2.17 9.13 -14.51
C LEU A 93 1.92 8.43 -13.16
N LEU A 94 0.72 7.85 -12.98
CA LEU A 94 0.41 7.04 -11.80
C LEU A 94 1.19 5.71 -11.84
N THR A 95 1.22 5.03 -12.98
CA THR A 95 1.94 3.76 -13.12
C THR A 95 3.44 3.95 -12.97
N PHE A 96 4.00 5.02 -13.55
CA PHE A 96 5.41 5.39 -13.37
C PHE A 96 5.75 5.62 -11.90
N HIS A 97 4.92 6.36 -11.17
CA HIS A 97 5.18 6.65 -9.76
C HIS A 97 5.02 5.40 -8.87
N LEU A 98 4.04 4.54 -9.15
CA LEU A 98 3.90 3.26 -8.48
C LEU A 98 5.10 2.36 -8.75
N ASP A 99 5.66 2.38 -9.96
CA ASP A 99 6.82 1.53 -10.27
C ASP A 99 8.02 1.87 -9.37
N ASP A 100 8.34 3.16 -9.23
CA ASP A 100 9.49 3.61 -8.44
C ASP A 100 9.31 3.29 -6.94
N LEU A 101 8.23 3.78 -6.33
CA LEU A 101 7.94 3.54 -4.92
C LEU A 101 7.69 2.07 -4.62
N GLY A 102 6.97 1.37 -5.50
CA GLY A 102 6.69 -0.05 -5.34
C GLY A 102 7.95 -0.91 -5.47
N ALA A 103 8.89 -0.54 -6.34
CA ALA A 103 10.19 -1.20 -6.40
C ALA A 103 11.01 -0.95 -5.14
N ALA A 104 11.00 0.28 -4.63
CA ALA A 104 11.67 0.62 -3.37
C ALA A 104 11.10 -0.18 -2.19
N ALA A 105 9.78 -0.20 -2.03
CA ALA A 105 9.09 -0.96 -0.98
C ALA A 105 9.43 -2.46 -1.05
N GLY A 106 9.39 -3.04 -2.26
CA GLY A 106 9.74 -4.45 -2.48
C GLY A 106 11.18 -4.77 -2.09
N ARG A 107 12.15 -3.92 -2.46
CA ARG A 107 13.56 -4.09 -2.05
C ARG A 107 13.75 -3.92 -0.55
N ALA A 108 13.10 -2.92 0.05
CA ALA A 108 13.17 -2.69 1.49
C ALA A 108 12.67 -3.90 2.28
N ALA A 109 11.54 -4.49 1.86
CA ALA A 109 10.99 -5.68 2.51
C ALA A 109 11.95 -6.89 2.43
N VAL A 110 12.65 -7.08 1.31
CA VAL A 110 13.64 -8.17 1.15
C VAL A 110 14.86 -7.95 2.06
N LEU A 111 15.27 -6.70 2.28
CA LEU A 111 16.41 -6.36 3.12
C LEU A 111 16.09 -6.39 4.62
N ALA A 112 14.82 -6.23 5.00
CA ALA A 112 14.42 -6.14 6.39
C ALA A 112 14.58 -7.49 7.13
N HIS A 113 15.06 -7.44 8.36
CA HIS A 113 15.18 -8.62 9.22
C HIS A 113 13.80 -9.08 9.66
N ARG A 114 13.41 -10.31 9.32
CA ARG A 114 12.06 -10.83 9.54
C ARG A 114 11.56 -10.70 10.98
N ASP A 115 12.45 -10.90 11.95
CA ASP A 115 12.09 -10.92 13.37
C ASP A 115 12.24 -9.54 14.02
N GLN A 116 12.60 -8.50 13.26
CA GLN A 116 12.72 -7.14 13.76
C GLN A 116 11.33 -6.58 14.08
N CYS A 117 11.20 -5.95 15.25
CA CYS A 117 9.98 -5.25 15.63
C CYS A 117 9.92 -3.88 14.96
N ILE A 118 8.75 -3.53 14.44
CA ILE A 118 8.46 -2.26 13.75
C ILE A 118 7.15 -1.68 14.25
N ALA A 119 7.07 -0.35 14.33
CA ALA A 119 5.89 0.34 14.79
C ALA A 119 5.06 0.88 13.61
N THR A 120 3.74 0.69 13.67
CA THR A 120 2.80 1.22 12.69
C THR A 120 1.43 1.42 13.32
N LYS A 121 0.75 2.54 13.03
CA LYS A 121 -0.58 2.89 13.57
C LYS A 121 -0.71 2.72 15.10
N GLY A 122 0.35 2.99 15.86
CA GLY A 122 0.37 2.81 17.32
C GLY A 122 0.37 1.35 17.79
N GLN A 123 0.64 0.40 16.88
CA GLN A 123 0.85 -1.02 17.15
C GLN A 123 2.31 -1.37 16.85
N VAL A 124 2.77 -2.50 17.39
CA VAL A 124 4.06 -3.11 17.08
C VAL A 124 3.84 -4.47 16.46
N LEU A 125 4.49 -4.74 15.33
CA LEU A 125 4.47 -5.99 14.59
C LEU A 125 5.91 -6.49 14.43
N THR A 126 6.09 -7.76 14.07
CA THR A 126 7.35 -8.17 13.44
C THR A 126 7.32 -7.81 11.97
N VAL A 127 8.49 -7.57 11.37
CA VAL A 127 8.60 -7.41 9.90
C VAL A 127 7.94 -8.58 9.17
N GLY A 128 8.03 -9.80 9.71
CA GLY A 128 7.51 -11.02 9.09
C GLY A 128 6.00 -11.20 9.09
N ASP A 129 5.26 -10.35 9.81
CA ASP A 129 3.79 -10.28 9.88
C ASP A 129 3.23 -9.48 8.70
#